data_AF-A0A507BVS0-F1
#
_entry.id   AF-A0A507BVS0-F1
#
_cell.length_a   1.000
_cell.length_b   1.000
_cell.length_c   1.000
_cell.angle_alpha   90.00
_cell.angle_beta   90.00
_cell.angle_gamma   90.00
#
_symmetry.space_group_name_H-M   'P 1'
#
loop_
_entity.id
_entity.type
_entity.pdbx_description
1 polymer ?
#
loop_
_entity_poly.entity_id
_entity_poly.type
_entity_poly.pdbx_seq_one_letter_code
_entity_poly.pdbx_strand_id
1 'polypeptide(L)'
;MISTRRVCTSRTQLLLSATKRCKSTASDRPFHVHPYIFHQAVVLSDGSIYHQPTTSPKSLLSLTKDTRNHPLWNPSEKKFTDQAGEISKFESRFAGLEFDDLVLDDEPVAPPPEKKSKK
;
A
#
# COMPACT_ATOMS: atom_id res chain seq x y z
N MET A 1 14.77 -89.45 -37.43
CA MET A 1 13.53 -90.26 -37.35
C MET A 1 12.48 -89.44 -36.64
N ILE A 2 11.32 -89.34 -37.28
CA ILE A 2 10.24 -88.37 -37.06
C ILE A 2 9.41 -88.79 -35.84
N SER A 3 9.29 -87.92 -34.84
CA SER A 3 8.31 -88.09 -33.76
C SER A 3 7.05 -87.30 -34.07
N THR A 4 5.92 -87.99 -34.03
CA THR A 4 4.60 -87.59 -34.53
C THR A 4 3.83 -86.68 -33.58
N ARG A 5 3.05 -85.78 -34.19
CA ARG A 5 2.06 -84.83 -33.64
C ARG A 5 0.96 -85.49 -32.80
N ARG A 6 0.41 -84.75 -31.81
CA ARG A 6 -1.04 -84.58 -31.48
C ARG A 6 -1.19 -83.23 -30.74
N VAL A 7 -1.73 -82.16 -31.35
CA VAL A 7 -3.14 -81.73 -31.50
C VAL A 7 -3.87 -81.37 -30.20
N CYS A 8 -4.01 -80.05 -30.01
CA CYS A 8 -5.20 -79.26 -29.69
C CYS A 8 -6.10 -79.66 -28.51
N THR A 9 -6.21 -78.74 -27.53
CA THR A 9 -7.41 -78.21 -26.85
C THR A 9 -6.88 -77.51 -25.59
N SER A 10 -7.37 -76.39 -25.07
CA SER A 10 -8.62 -75.68 -25.19
C SER A 10 -8.31 -74.21 -24.92
N ARG A 11 -9.02 -73.36 -25.63
CA ARG A 11 -9.09 -71.90 -25.55
C ARG A 11 -9.32 -71.45 -24.09
N THR A 12 -8.24 -71.15 -23.36
CA THR A 12 -8.33 -70.48 -22.07
C THR A 12 -8.73 -69.03 -22.32
N GLN A 13 -9.91 -68.68 -21.81
CA GLN A 13 -10.56 -67.41 -22.04
C GLN A 13 -9.77 -66.31 -21.33
N LEU A 14 -9.39 -65.28 -22.09
CA LEU A 14 -8.94 -64.00 -21.56
C LEU A 14 -10.10 -63.36 -20.78
N LEU A 15 -10.19 -63.64 -19.49
CA LEU A 15 -10.94 -62.80 -18.56
C LEU A 15 -10.00 -61.69 -18.10
N LEU A 16 -9.76 -60.72 -18.99
CA LEU A 16 -9.22 -59.43 -18.58
C LEU A 16 -10.39 -58.67 -17.93
N SER A 17 -10.64 -58.97 -16.65
CA SER A 17 -11.58 -58.21 -15.85
C SER A 17 -11.14 -56.76 -15.87
N ALA A 18 -12.01 -55.91 -16.43
CA ALA A 18 -11.80 -54.48 -16.51
C ALA A 18 -11.49 -53.97 -15.10
N THR A 19 -10.22 -53.66 -14.85
CA THR A 19 -9.85 -52.86 -13.68
C THR A 19 -10.66 -51.58 -13.82
N LYS A 20 -11.66 -51.40 -12.96
CA LYS A 20 -12.37 -50.14 -12.83
C LYS A 20 -11.30 -49.13 -12.47
N ARG A 21 -10.80 -48.41 -13.47
CA ARG A 21 -9.92 -47.27 -13.26
C ARG A 21 -10.79 -46.28 -12.52
N CYS A 22 -10.61 -46.20 -11.21
CA CYS A 22 -11.17 -45.12 -10.41
C CYS A 22 -10.70 -43.85 -11.11
N LYS A 23 -11.62 -43.15 -11.77
CA LYS A 23 -11.37 -41.80 -12.24
C LYS A 23 -11.14 -41.03 -10.95
N SER A 24 -9.88 -40.79 -10.60
CA SER A 24 -9.55 -39.78 -9.62
C SER A 24 -10.27 -38.54 -10.11
N THR A 25 -11.25 -38.04 -9.35
CA THR A 25 -11.79 -36.71 -9.57
C THR A 25 -10.61 -35.78 -9.35
N ALA A 26 -9.86 -35.50 -10.42
CA ALA A 26 -8.86 -34.47 -10.45
C ALA A 26 -9.61 -33.24 -9.95
N SER A 27 -9.19 -32.72 -8.81
CA SER A 27 -9.81 -31.56 -8.20
C SER A 27 -9.79 -30.46 -9.24
N ASP A 28 -10.95 -30.17 -9.82
CA ASP A 28 -11.21 -29.04 -10.70
C ASP A 28 -11.23 -27.77 -9.85
N ARG A 29 -10.11 -27.53 -9.17
CA ARG A 29 -9.83 -26.26 -8.54
C ARG A 29 -9.23 -25.42 -9.64
N PRO A 30 -9.85 -24.28 -10.01
CA PRO A 30 -9.24 -23.41 -10.99
C PRO A 30 -7.84 -23.05 -10.49
N PHE A 31 -6.83 -23.40 -11.28
CA PHE A 31 -5.47 -22.89 -11.09
C PHE A 31 -5.60 -21.38 -11.01
N HIS A 32 -5.25 -20.81 -9.85
CA HIS A 32 -5.36 -19.37 -9.65
C HIS A 32 -4.39 -18.69 -10.62
N VAL A 33 -4.94 -18.05 -11.65
CA VAL A 33 -4.17 -17.27 -12.62
C VAL A 33 -3.79 -15.97 -11.92
N HIS A 34 -2.55 -15.91 -11.41
CA HIS A 34 -2.03 -14.71 -10.78
C HIS A 34 -1.51 -13.73 -11.85
N PRO A 35 -1.69 -12.42 -11.65
CA PRO A 35 -1.09 -11.42 -12.51
C PRO A 35 0.44 -11.45 -12.39
N TYR A 36 1.12 -10.91 -13.39
CA TYR A 36 2.57 -10.76 -13.35
C TYR A 36 2.99 -9.83 -12.21
N ILE A 37 4.06 -10.22 -11.51
CA ILE A 37 4.62 -9.47 -10.38
C ILE A 37 5.93 -8.82 -10.80
N PHE A 38 5.97 -7.49 -10.71
CA PHE A 38 7.16 -6.68 -10.90
C PHE A 38 7.87 -6.44 -9.57
N HIS A 39 9.17 -6.22 -9.61
CA HIS A 39 9.92 -5.73 -8.46
C HIS A 39 10.10 -4.22 -8.58
N GLN A 40 9.57 -3.48 -7.60
CA GLN A 40 9.64 -2.03 -7.58
C GLN A 40 10.58 -1.57 -6.47
N ALA A 41 11.48 -0.63 -6.82
CA ALA A 41 12.29 0.10 -5.86
C ALA A 41 11.48 1.29 -5.34
N VAL A 42 11.16 1.27 -4.04
CA VAL A 42 10.45 2.35 -3.38
C VAL A 42 11.46 3.19 -2.60
N VAL A 43 11.56 4.45 -2.99
CA VAL A 43 12.39 5.48 -2.35
C VAL A 43 11.51 6.18 -1.30
N LEU A 44 11.94 6.09 -0.04
CA LEU A 44 11.32 6.76 1.09
C LEU A 44 11.80 8.21 1.21
N SER A 45 11.16 9.00 2.07
CA SER A 45 11.48 10.43 2.25
C SER A 45 12.89 10.69 2.79
N ASP A 46 13.49 9.70 3.48
CA ASP A 46 14.87 9.72 3.96
C ASP A 46 15.88 9.33 2.87
N GLY A 47 15.40 8.97 1.67
CA GLY A 47 16.21 8.45 0.58
C GLY A 47 16.56 6.97 0.72
N SER A 48 16.09 6.29 1.77
CA SER A 48 16.25 4.85 1.90
C SER A 48 15.41 4.12 0.84
N ILE A 49 15.92 2.98 0.37
CA ILE A 49 15.32 2.25 -0.75
C ILE A 49 15.05 0.82 -0.32
N TYR A 50 13.84 0.35 -0.58
CA TYR A 50 13.48 -1.05 -0.41
C TYR A 50 12.80 -1.59 -1.67
N HIS A 51 12.95 -2.89 -1.90
CA HIS A 51 12.37 -3.59 -3.04
C HIS A 51 11.15 -4.39 -2.61
N GLN A 52 10.02 -4.19 -3.28
CA GLN A 52 8.79 -4.95 -3.02
C GLN A 52 8.20 -5.53 -4.30
N PRO A 53 7.59 -6.74 -4.23
CA PRO A 53 6.77 -7.27 -5.30
C PRO A 53 5.49 -6.44 -5.44
N THR A 54 5.20 -5.97 -6.64
CA THR A 54 4.02 -5.16 -6.97
C THR A 54 3.42 -5.61 -8.30
N THR A 55 2.17 -5.24 -8.56
CA THR A 55 1.53 -5.44 -9.87
C THR A 55 1.74 -4.25 -10.83
N SER A 56 2.29 -3.15 -10.32
CA SER A 56 2.57 -1.96 -11.12
C SER A 56 3.82 -2.15 -12.00
N PRO A 57 3.80 -1.76 -13.28
CA PRO A 57 4.96 -1.87 -14.16
C PRO A 57 6.04 -0.82 -13.89
N LYS A 58 5.81 0.16 -13.00
CA LYS A 58 6.79 1.21 -12.68
C LYS A 58 7.93 0.65 -11.83
N SER A 59 9.17 0.82 -12.29
CA SER A 59 10.37 0.33 -11.59
C SER A 59 10.70 1.14 -10.34
N LEU A 60 10.45 2.46 -10.34
CA LEU A 60 10.76 3.38 -9.25
C LEU A 60 9.49 4.07 -8.73
N LEU A 61 9.35 4.12 -7.41
CA LEU A 61 8.32 4.90 -6.72
C LEU A 61 8.98 5.81 -5.68
N SER A 62 8.76 7.12 -5.77
CA SER A 62 9.17 8.07 -4.73
C SER A 62 7.99 8.40 -3.84
N LEU A 63 8.14 8.21 -2.53
CA LEU A 63 7.14 8.55 -1.54
C LEU A 63 7.49 9.86 -0.85
N THR A 64 6.48 10.74 -0.75
CA THR A 64 6.60 12.00 0.01
C THR A 64 6.03 11.89 1.42
N LYS A 65 5.09 10.97 1.63
CA LYS A 65 4.45 10.69 2.92
C LYS A 65 4.58 9.21 3.24
N ASP A 66 5.21 8.93 4.37
CA ASP A 66 5.66 7.61 4.77
C ASP A 66 5.83 7.60 6.30
N THR A 67 6.06 6.41 6.87
CA THR A 67 6.00 6.19 8.32
C THR A 67 6.97 7.06 9.11
N ARG A 68 8.09 7.47 8.52
CA ARG A 68 9.11 8.32 9.16
C ARG A 68 8.74 9.81 9.21
N ASN A 69 8.02 10.32 8.20
CA ASN A 69 7.63 11.74 8.07
C ASN A 69 6.23 12.03 8.66
N HIS A 70 5.45 11.01 9.00
CA HIS A 70 4.08 11.23 9.46
C HIS A 70 4.01 11.48 10.98
N PRO A 71 3.29 12.53 11.43
CA PRO A 71 3.29 12.95 12.83
C PRO A 71 2.72 11.90 13.79
N LEU A 72 1.83 11.03 13.31
CA LEU A 72 1.25 9.95 14.12
C LEU A 72 2.30 8.96 14.63
N TRP A 73 3.28 8.60 13.79
CA TRP A 73 4.29 7.59 14.14
C TRP A 73 5.59 8.20 14.67
N ASN A 74 5.81 9.50 14.44
CA ASN A 74 6.98 10.22 14.91
C ASN A 74 6.60 11.55 15.58
N PRO A 75 5.99 11.51 16.79
CA PRO A 75 5.45 12.71 17.43
C PRO A 75 6.52 13.67 17.96
N SER A 76 7.78 13.24 18.09
CA SER A 76 8.91 14.11 18.47
C SER A 76 9.34 15.04 17.35
N GLU A 77 9.18 14.61 16.09
CA GLU A 77 9.53 15.40 14.93
C GLU A 77 8.41 16.37 14.55
N LYS A 78 8.51 17.62 15.02
CA LYS A 78 7.59 18.72 14.65
C LYS A 78 7.88 19.31 13.26
N LYS A 79 8.31 18.50 12.30
CA LYS A 79 8.62 18.97 10.94
C LYS A 79 7.31 19.04 10.15
N PHE A 80 6.81 20.25 9.93
CA PHE A 80 5.65 20.46 9.07
C PHE A 80 6.09 20.42 7.61
N THR A 81 5.76 19.34 6.91
CA THR A 81 6.08 19.17 5.48
C THR A 81 4.88 19.55 4.61
N ASP A 82 4.85 20.81 4.20
CA ASP A 82 3.84 21.40 3.30
C ASP A 82 3.92 20.82 1.89
N GLN A 83 2.86 20.14 1.47
CA GLN A 83 2.74 19.63 0.10
C GLN A 83 2.10 20.67 -0.84
N ALA A 84 1.21 21.50 -0.30
CA ALA A 84 0.46 22.49 -1.06
C ALA A 84 1.10 23.89 -1.08
N GLY A 85 2.22 24.06 -0.35
CA GLY A 85 2.96 25.32 -0.25
C GLY A 85 2.13 26.45 0.35
N GLU A 86 1.24 26.16 1.30
CA GLU A 86 0.38 27.18 1.89
C GLU A 86 1.18 28.17 2.73
N ILE A 87 2.15 27.71 3.51
CA ILE A 87 3.04 28.59 4.26
C ILE A 87 3.90 29.43 3.31
N SER A 88 4.45 28.86 2.22
CA SER A 88 5.25 29.66 1.28
C SER A 88 4.41 30.69 0.51
N LYS A 89 3.15 30.36 0.20
CA LYS A 89 2.18 31.32 -0.36
C LYS A 89 1.84 32.43 0.63
N PHE A 90 1.76 32.11 1.92
CA PHE A 90 1.56 33.12 2.95
C PHE A 90 2.80 34.00 3.11
N GLU A 91 3.97 33.41 3.28
CA GLU A 91 5.25 34.12 3.36
C GLU A 91 5.44 35.05 2.16
N SER A 92 5.23 34.57 0.93
CA SER A 92 5.36 35.43 -0.26
C SER A 92 4.35 36.60 -0.30
N ARG A 93 3.16 36.45 0.27
CA ARG A 93 2.16 37.51 0.34
C ARG A 93 2.45 38.55 1.42
N PHE A 94 3.04 38.12 2.54
CA PHE A 94 3.17 38.92 3.75
C PHE A 94 4.63 39.20 4.17
N ALA A 95 5.64 38.74 3.41
CA ALA A 95 7.07 38.91 3.75
C ALA A 95 7.53 40.37 3.89
N GLY A 96 6.79 41.33 3.30
CA GLY A 96 7.10 42.76 3.40
C GLY A 96 6.20 43.53 4.37
N LEU A 97 5.31 42.85 5.10
CA LEU A 97 4.46 43.48 6.11
C LEU A 97 5.10 43.22 7.48
N GLU A 98 5.81 44.22 8.01
CA GLU A 98 6.28 44.16 9.40
C GLU A 98 5.06 44.14 10.32
N PHE A 99 5.00 43.12 11.19
CA PHE A 99 3.89 42.95 12.14
C PHE A 99 3.77 44.12 13.14
N ASP A 100 4.80 44.96 13.26
CA ASP A 100 4.80 46.16 14.10
C ASP A 100 3.88 47.28 13.57
N ASP A 101 3.65 47.39 12.25
CA ASP A 101 2.78 48.44 11.66
C ASP A 101 1.27 48.17 11.84
N LEU A 102 0.91 46.97 12.32
CA LEU A 102 -0.48 46.57 12.56
C LEU A 102 -0.90 46.60 14.03
N VAL A 103 0.01 46.98 14.95
CA VAL A 103 -0.38 47.43 16.29
C VAL A 103 -0.98 48.83 16.15
N LEU A 104 -2.15 48.89 15.50
CA LEU A 104 -3.01 50.05 15.49
C LEU A 104 -3.48 50.26 16.93
N ASP A 105 -2.94 51.31 17.55
CA ASP A 105 -3.48 52.07 18.68
C ASP A 105 -4.74 51.44 19.31
N ASP A 106 -4.54 50.45 20.19
CA ASP A 106 -5.52 50.11 21.22
C ASP A 106 -5.55 51.32 22.18
N GLU A 107 -6.22 52.39 21.76
CA GLU A 107 -6.63 53.47 22.65
C GLU A 107 -7.43 52.82 23.79
N PRO A 108 -6.95 52.89 25.05
CA PRO A 108 -7.66 52.28 26.16
C PRO A 108 -8.99 53.02 26.31
N VAL A 109 -10.09 52.38 25.87
CA VAL A 109 -11.44 52.87 26.14
C VAL A 109 -11.59 52.99 27.65
N ALA A 110 -11.54 54.24 28.13
CA ALA A 110 -11.61 54.59 29.54
C ALA A 110 -12.84 53.92 30.18
N PRO A 111 -12.68 53.26 31.34
CA PRO A 111 -13.81 52.62 32.01
C PRO A 111 -14.89 53.68 32.32
N PRO A 112 -16.18 53.38 32.06
CA PRO A 112 -17.27 54.31 32.31
C PRO A 112 -17.26 54.81 33.76
N PRO A 113 -17.54 56.10 34.01
CA PRO A 113 -17.48 56.65 35.37
C PRO A 113 -18.50 55.96 36.27
N GLU A 114 -18.00 55.25 37.28
CA GLU A 114 -18.81 54.68 38.36
C GLU A 114 -19.57 55.80 39.08
N LYS A 115 -20.90 55.82 38.93
CA LYS A 115 -21.78 56.62 39.77
C LYS A 115 -21.75 56.01 41.17
N LYS A 116 -20.94 56.57 42.08
CA LYS A 116 -21.05 56.29 43.52
C LYS A 116 -22.45 56.73 43.98
N SER A 117 -23.35 55.76 44.13
CA SER A 117 -24.64 55.93 44.78
C SER A 117 -24.39 56.24 46.26
N LYS A 118 -24.60 57.51 46.62
CA LYS A 118 -24.70 57.93 48.02
C LYS A 118 -26.15 57.75 48.48
N LYS A 119 -26.46 56.60 49.08
CA LYS A 119 -27.46 56.47 50.15
C LYS A 119 -27.36 55.11 50.84
#